data_AF-A0A537ZWC0-F1
#
_entry.id   AF-A0A537ZWC0-F1
#
_cell.length_a   1.000
_cell.length_b   1.000
_cell.length_c   1.000
_cell.angle_alpha   90.00
_cell.angle_beta   90.00
_cell.angle_gamma   90.00
#
_symmetry.space_group_name_H-M   'P 1'
#
loop_
_entity.id
_entity.type
_entity.pdbx_description
1 polymer ?
#
loop_
_entity_poly.entity_id
_entity_poly.type
_entity_poly.pdbx_seq_one_letter_code
_entity_poly.pdbx_strand_id
1 'polypeptide(L)'
;DQTNRTHLKNRLLKAGLKKNRCERCGISEWLGRPLNMQLHHINGDGKDNRLGNLELLCGNCHSQTPNYGGRNGHRRKRREPAAKSPEATAAA
;
A
#
# COMPACT_ATOMS: atom_id res chain seq x y z
N ASP A 1 -2.43 -6.60 22.92
CA ASP A 1 -3.64 -6.25 22.16
C ASP A 1 -3.26 -5.61 20.82
N GLN A 2 -2.80 -6.42 19.87
CA GLN A 2 -2.23 -5.93 18.61
C GLN A 2 -3.32 -5.75 17.57
N THR A 3 -3.82 -4.53 17.54
CA THR A 3 -4.73 -3.93 16.57
C THR A 3 -4.47 -4.40 15.14
N ASN A 4 -5.38 -5.23 14.63
CA ASN A 4 -5.41 -5.68 13.25
C ASN A 4 -5.31 -4.49 12.27
N ARG A 5 -4.15 -4.36 11.60
CA ARG A 5 -3.84 -3.28 10.63
C ARG A 5 -4.87 -3.22 9.50
N THR A 6 -5.50 -4.35 9.18
CA THR A 6 -6.54 -4.50 8.16
C THR A 6 -7.71 -3.53 8.35
N HIS A 7 -7.95 -3.06 9.57
CA HIS A 7 -9.08 -2.17 9.89
C HIS A 7 -8.68 -0.75 10.28
N LEU A 8 -7.41 -0.35 10.18
CA LEU A 8 -6.95 0.97 10.64
C LEU A 8 -7.73 2.11 9.97
N LYS A 9 -7.87 2.09 8.64
CA LYS A 9 -8.66 3.09 7.90
C LYS A 9 -10.09 3.19 8.44
N ASN A 10 -10.77 2.06 8.61
CA ASN A 10 -12.16 2.03 9.06
C ASN A 10 -12.30 2.58 10.48
N ARG A 11 -11.32 2.31 11.36
CA ARG A 11 -11.29 2.86 12.72
C ARG A 11 -11.10 4.38 12.73
N LEU A 12 -10.20 4.90 11.89
CA LEU A 12 -9.98 6.35 11.75
C LEU A 12 -11.24 7.07 11.28
N LEU A 13 -11.95 6.49 10.29
CA LEU A 13 -13.20 7.05 9.78
C LEU A 13 -14.31 6.99 10.84
N LYS A 14 -14.50 5.85 11.52
CA LYS A 14 -15.51 5.70 12.58
C LYS A 14 -15.27 6.63 13.77
N ALA A 15 -14.01 6.87 14.12
CA ALA A 15 -13.64 7.77 15.20
C ALA A 15 -13.69 9.25 14.81
N GLY A 16 -13.99 9.59 13.55
CA GLY A 16 -14.01 10.98 13.07
C GLY A 16 -12.63 11.64 12.97
N LEU A 17 -11.54 10.88 13.13
CA LEU A 17 -10.16 11.39 13.08
C LEU A 17 -9.69 11.71 11.66
N LYS A 18 -10.33 11.10 10.65
CA LYS A 18 -10.11 11.34 9.23
C LYS A 18 -11.45 11.31 8.49
N LYS A 19 -11.51 11.91 7.30
CA LYS A 19 -12.70 11.94 6.43
C LYS A 19 -12.43 11.10 5.17
N ASN A 20 -13.46 10.49 4.58
CA ASN A 20 -13.33 9.79 3.30
C ASN A 20 -13.22 10.78 2.12
N ARG A 21 -12.13 11.56 2.11
CA ARG A 21 -11.80 12.59 1.14
C ARG A 21 -10.28 12.61 0.97
N CYS A 22 -9.81 12.79 -0.25
CA CYS A 22 -8.39 12.88 -0.51
C CYS A 22 -7.79 14.12 0.19
N GLU A 23 -6.80 13.93 1.05
CA GLU A 23 -6.13 15.01 1.77
C GLU A 23 -5.22 15.88 0.87
N ARG A 24 -4.95 15.43 -0.38
CA ARG A 24 -4.18 16.20 -1.37
C ARG A 24 -5.05 16.98 -2.35
N CYS A 25 -5.88 16.29 -3.14
CA CYS A 25 -6.69 16.95 -4.17
C CYS A 25 -8.14 17.21 -3.76
N GLY A 26 -8.56 16.78 -2.58
CA GLY A 26 -9.91 17.04 -2.09
C GLY A 26 -11.03 16.21 -2.73
N ILE A 27 -10.74 15.32 -3.69
CA ILE A 27 -11.77 14.46 -4.30
C ILE A 27 -12.36 13.50 -3.25
N SER A 28 -13.69 13.35 -3.25
CA SER A 28 -14.42 12.39 -2.43
C SER A 28 -15.29 11.43 -3.26
N GLU A 29 -15.55 11.78 -4.52
CA GLU A 29 -16.42 11.02 -5.42
C GLU A 29 -15.81 10.93 -6.82
N TRP A 30 -16.11 9.84 -7.52
CA TRP A 30 -15.73 9.63 -8.91
C TRP A 30 -16.88 8.94 -9.63
N LEU A 31 -17.27 9.47 -10.80
CA LEU A 31 -18.43 8.99 -11.57
C LEU A 31 -19.72 8.89 -10.73
N GLY A 32 -19.96 9.89 -9.89
CA GLY A 32 -21.14 9.96 -9.02
C GLY A 32 -21.18 8.92 -7.89
N ARG A 33 -20.04 8.27 -7.58
CA ARG A 33 -19.95 7.27 -6.52
C ARG A 33 -18.86 7.64 -5.51
N PRO A 34 -19.04 7.33 -4.21
CA PRO A 34 -18.01 7.53 -3.20
C PRO A 34 -16.70 6.85 -3.59
N LEU A 35 -15.61 7.61 -3.59
CA LEU A 35 -14.30 7.07 -3.92
C LEU A 35 -13.67 6.40 -2.69
N ASN A 36 -13.07 5.23 -2.89
CA ASN A 36 -12.39 4.51 -1.82
C ASN A 36 -10.99 5.08 -1.58
N MET A 37 -10.80 5.81 -0.49
CA MET A 37 -9.48 6.35 -0.13
C MET A 37 -8.51 5.24 0.30
N GLN A 38 -7.26 5.40 -0.12
CA GLN A 38 -6.12 4.58 0.27
C GLN A 38 -5.48 5.19 1.52
N LEU A 39 -5.15 4.35 2.50
CA LEU A 39 -4.37 4.76 3.66
C LEU A 39 -2.89 4.80 3.26
N HIS A 40 -2.28 5.98 3.40
CA HIS A 40 -0.89 6.23 3.07
C HIS A 40 -0.09 6.55 4.33
N HIS A 41 1.05 5.89 4.50
CA HIS A 41 2.05 6.20 5.52
C HIS A 41 3.09 7.15 4.90
N ILE A 42 3.17 8.39 5.39
CA ILE A 42 4.02 9.45 4.80
C ILE A 42 5.49 9.03 4.79
N ASN A 43 5.98 8.50 5.93
CA ASN A 43 7.35 8.00 6.05
C ASN A 43 7.58 6.63 5.39
N GLY A 44 6.54 5.98 4.87
CA GLY A 44 6.60 4.65 4.28
C GLY A 44 6.75 3.49 5.26
N ASP A 45 6.84 3.75 6.57
CA ASP A 45 6.80 2.71 7.60
C ASP A 45 5.36 2.35 7.93
N GLY A 46 4.94 1.17 7.47
CA GLY A 46 3.61 0.64 7.72
C GLY A 46 3.27 0.31 9.18
N LYS A 47 4.23 0.40 10.10
CA LYS A 47 4.03 0.20 11.54
C LYS A 47 3.79 1.52 12.29
N ASP A 48 4.18 2.66 11.73
CA ASP A 48 4.00 3.96 12.36
C ASP A 48 2.60 4.52 12.12
N ASN A 49 1.68 4.21 13.05
CA ASN A 49 0.27 4.59 12.96
C ASN A 49 -0.06 5.90 13.68
N ARG A 50 0.93 6.75 13.97
CA ARG A 50 0.67 8.09 14.53
C ARG A 50 -0.20 8.89 13.54
N LEU A 51 -1.22 9.58 14.04
CA LEU A 51 -2.20 10.27 13.19
C LEU A 51 -1.55 11.23 12.17
N GLY A 52 -0.49 11.94 12.58
CA GLY A 52 0.26 12.86 11.72
C GLY A 52 1.12 12.17 10.64
N ASN A 53 1.35 10.86 10.73
CA ASN A 53 2.04 10.08 9.69
C ASN A 53 1.07 9.45 8.68
N LEU A 54 -0.24 9.63 8.86
CA LEU A 54 -1.27 9.00 8.05
C LEU A 54 -1.99 10.01 7.16
N GLU A 55 -2.16 9.67 5.89
CA GLU A 55 -3.02 10.39 4.94
C GLU A 55 -4.05 9.45 4.31
N LEU A 56 -5.25 9.96 4.03
CA LEU A 56 -6.20 9.33 3.12
C LEU A 56 -6.09 9.95 1.73
N LEU A 57 -5.66 9.17 0.75
CA LEU A 57 -5.40 9.63 -0.61
C LEU A 57 -6.28 8.90 -1.63
N CYS A 58 -6.68 9.58 -2.70
CA CYS A 58 -7.30 8.92 -3.85
C CYS A 58 -6.26 8.07 -4.61
N GLY A 59 -6.72 7.15 -5.46
CA GLY A 59 -5.81 6.28 -6.24
C GLY A 59 -4.77 7.05 -7.07
N ASN A 60 -5.18 8.18 -7.67
CA ASN A 60 -4.30 9.00 -8.51
C ASN A 60 -3.25 9.77 -7.70
N CYS A 61 -3.61 10.32 -6.53
CA CYS A 61 -2.64 10.99 -5.67
C CYS A 61 -1.72 9.99 -4.98
N HIS A 62 -2.24 8.82 -4.60
CA HIS A 62 -1.46 7.78 -3.95
C HIS A 62 -0.39 7.21 -4.89
N SER A 63 -0.70 7.01 -6.18
CA SER A 63 0.27 6.51 -7.18
C SER A 63 1.48 7.42 -7.40
N GLN A 64 1.35 8.70 -7.05
CA GLN A 64 2.40 9.72 -7.14
C GLN A 64 3.26 9.80 -5.88
N THR A 65 2.96 9.02 -4.84
CA THR A 65 3.78 9.01 -3.62
C THR A 65 5.13 8.31 -3.87
N PRO A 66 6.23 8.76 -3.21
CA PRO A 66 7.55 8.16 -3.40
C PRO A 66 7.60 6.66 -3.05
N ASN A 67 6.79 6.22 -2.09
CA ASN A 67 6.78 4.86 -1.56
C ASN A 67 5.68 3.96 -2.18
N TYR A 68 4.93 4.44 -3.18
CA TYR A 68 3.85 3.68 -3.83
C TYR A 68 4.34 2.35 -4.44
N GLY A 69 3.49 1.32 -4.40
CA GLY A 69 3.66 0.11 -5.23
C GLY A 69 4.96 -0.66 -4.99
N GLY A 70 5.52 -0.61 -3.77
CA GLY A 70 6.77 -1.30 -3.45
C GLY A 70 8.04 -0.56 -3.85
N ARG A 71 7.93 0.72 -4.26
CA ARG A 71 9.10 1.62 -4.43
C ARG A 71 9.92 1.75 -3.15
N ASN A 72 9.34 1.48 -1.98
CA ASN A 72 9.99 1.55 -0.67
C ASN A 72 10.99 0.39 -0.37
N GLY A 73 11.69 -0.13 -1.37
CA GLY A 73 12.84 -1.03 -1.16
C GLY A 73 12.53 -2.48 -0.77
N HIS A 74 11.29 -2.85 -0.42
CA HIS A 74 10.91 -4.24 -0.13
C HIS A 74 10.71 -5.11 -1.38
N ARG A 75 11.57 -4.97 -2.40
CA ARG A 75 11.62 -5.96 -3.48
C ARG A 75 11.99 -7.29 -2.84
N ARG A 76 11.07 -8.27 -2.85
CA ARG A 76 11.48 -9.67 -2.68
C ARG A 76 12.61 -9.89 -3.70
N LYS A 77 13.79 -10.34 -3.24
CA LYS A 77 14.86 -10.74 -4.17
C LYS A 77 14.20 -11.63 -5.22
N ARG A 78 14.36 -11.29 -6.51
CA ARG A 78 13.90 -12.14 -7.60
C ARG A 78 14.44 -13.53 -7.29
N ARG A 79 13.57 -14.52 -7.10
CA ARG A 79 14.05 -15.90 -6.95
C ARG A 79 14.83 -16.21 -8.23
N GLU A 80 16.10 -16.57 -8.08
CA GLU A 80 16.87 -17.06 -9.23
C GLU A 80 16.13 -18.26 -9.81
N PRO A 81 16.01 -18.37 -11.14
CA PRO A 81 15.49 -19.58 -11.74
C PRO A 81 16.35 -20.75 -11.26
N ALA A 82 15.70 -21.82 -10.77
CA ALA A 82 16.40 -23.03 -10.39
C ALA A 82 17.28 -23.48 -11.56
N ALA A 83 18.57 -23.72 -11.30
CA ALA A 83 19.49 -24.23 -12.31
C ALA A 83 18.88 -25.47 -12.94
N LYS A 84 18.80 -25.50 -14.28
CA LYS A 84 18.39 -26.70 -15.00
C LYS A 84 19.42 -27.78 -14.70
N SER A 85 18.97 -28.93 -14.18
CA SER A 85 19.83 -30.11 -14.04
C SER A 85 20.43 -30.46 -15.41
N PRO A 86 21.73 -30.80 -15.49
CA PRO A 86 22.30 -31.26 -16.75
C PRO A 86 21.61 -32.56 -17.17
N GLU A 87 21.15 -32.56 -18.41
CA GLU A 87 20.57 -33.71 -19.09
C GLU A 87 21.64 -34.81 -19.16
N ALA A 88 21.33 -36.01 -18.65
CA ALA A 88 22.25 -37.13 -18.67
C ALA A 88 22.39 -37.63 -20.12
N THR A 89 23.50 -37.30 -20.77
CA THR A 89 23.90 -37.94 -22.02
C THR A 89 24.30 -39.39 -21.70
N ALA A 90 23.39 -40.33 -21.94
CA ALA A 90 23.72 -41.74 -21.98
C ALA A 90 24.31 -42.07 -23.36
N ALA A 91 25.61 -42.33 -23.39
CA ALA A 91 26.29 -42.97 -24.51
C ALA A 91 26.48 -44.45 -24.18
N ALA A 92 25.84 -45.33 -24.95
CA ALA A 92 26.30 -46.67 -25.32
C ALA A 92 25.44 -47.18 -26.49
#